data_AF-A0A2A4FQA0-F1
#
_entry.id   AF-A0A2A4FQA0-F1
#
_cell.length_a   1.000
_cell.length_b   1.000
_cell.length_c   1.000
_cell.angle_alpha   90.00
_cell.angle_beta   90.00
_cell.angle_gamma   90.00
#
_symmetry.space_group_name_H-M   'P 1'
#
loop_
_entity.id
_entity.type
_entity.pdbx_description
1 polymer ?
#
loop_
_entity_poly.entity_id
_entity_poly.type
_entity_poly.pdbx_seq_one_letter_code
_entity_poly.pdbx_strand_id
1 'polypeptide(L)' 'MDIRQVFAANLRRLRHARNLSQEALAHEAQIDRTYVSALERGVYSASLDTIANLADALGVEPYELLIKENASRRD' A
#
# COMPACT_ATOMS: atom_id res chain seq x y z
N MET A 1 11.23 6.85 -9.48
CA MET A 1 9.92 6.32 -9.08
C MET A 1 8.90 7.43 -9.20
N ASP A 2 7.89 7.23 -10.04
CA ASP A 2 6.68 8.05 -10.03
C ASP A 2 5.86 7.76 -8.76
N ILE A 3 4.79 8.53 -8.54
CA ILE A 3 3.93 8.39 -7.35
C ILE A 3 3.28 7.00 -7.26
N ARG A 4 3.01 6.36 -8.40
CA ARG A 4 2.39 5.02 -8.43
C ARG A 4 3.37 3.96 -7.95
N GLN A 5 4.63 4.05 -8.34
CA GLN A 5 5.68 3.16 -7.85
C GLN A 5 5.96 3.38 -6.37
N VAL A 6 5.90 4.62 -5.88
CA VAL A 6 6.02 4.93 -4.44
C VAL A 6 4.89 4.25 -3.67
N PHE A 7 3.65 4.43 -4.12
CA PHE A 7 2.48 3.78 -3.55
C PHE A 7 2.61 2.24 -3.52
N ALA A 8 2.94 1.64 -4.67
CA ALA A 8 3.09 0.18 -4.78
C ALA A 8 4.15 -0.38 -3.83
N ALA A 9 5.28 0.30 -3.70
CA ALA A 9 6.37 -0.09 -2.81
C ALA A 9 5.97 0.03 -1.33
N ASN A 10 5.33 1.14 -0.94
CA ASN A 10 4.88 1.37 0.43
C ASN A 10 3.77 0.42 0.84
N LEU A 11 2.79 0.18 -0.03
CA LEU A 11 1.72 -0.79 0.19
C LEU A 11 2.30 -2.17 0.53
N ARG A 12 3.24 -2.64 -0.29
CA ARG A 12 3.91 -3.91 -0.06
C ARG A 12 4.72 -3.92 1.24
N ARG A 13 5.50 -2.88 1.49
CA ARG A 13 6.34 -2.74 2.69
C ARG A 13 5.49 -2.78 3.97
N LEU A 14 4.44 -1.97 4.03
CA LEU A 14 3.55 -1.86 5.18
C LEU A 14 2.74 -3.14 5.39
N ARG A 15 2.26 -3.78 4.31
CA ARG A 15 1.60 -5.09 4.40
C ARG A 15 2.51 -6.14 5.05
N HIS A 16 3.78 -6.20 4.62
CA HIS A 16 4.74 -7.12 5.21
C HIS A 16 5.07 -6.76 6.67
N ALA A 17 5.17 -5.48 7.02
CA ALA A 17 5.38 -5.05 8.41
C ALA A 17 4.22 -5.48 9.35
N ARG A 18 3.01 -5.64 8.79
CA ARG A 18 1.83 -6.17 9.50
C ARG A 18 1.68 -7.69 9.41
N ASN A 19 2.61 -8.41 8.77
CA ASN A 19 2.54 -9.86 8.53
C ASN A 19 1.28 -10.32 7.78
N LEU A 20 0.68 -9.45 6.97
CA LEU A 20 -0.52 -9.76 6.21
C LEU A 20 -0.17 -10.41 4.87
N SER A 21 -0.93 -11.43 4.46
CA SER A 21 -0.94 -11.88 3.06
C SER A 21 -1.70 -10.87 2.19
N GLN A 22 -1.55 -10.93 0.86
CA GLN A 22 -2.37 -10.12 -0.04
C GLN A 22 -3.87 -10.40 0.14
N GLU A 23 -4.22 -11.66 0.46
CA GLU A 23 -5.60 -12.08 0.69
C GLU A 23 -6.16 -11.53 2.00
N ALA A 24 -5.36 -11.55 3.08
CA ALA A 24 -5.74 -10.96 4.35
C ALA A 24 -5.95 -9.45 4.23
N LEU A 25 -5.01 -8.73 3.59
CA LEU A 25 -5.16 -7.29 3.35
C LEU A 25 -6.39 -6.98 2.48
N ALA A 26 -6.62 -7.77 1.44
CA ALA A 26 -7.78 -7.58 0.57
C ALA A 26 -9.10 -7.74 1.34
N HIS A 27 -9.18 -8.75 2.20
CA HIS A 27 -10.32 -9.00 3.06
C HIS A 27 -10.55 -7.84 4.05
N GLU A 28 -9.51 -7.38 4.74
CA GLU A 28 -9.58 -6.26 5.70
C GLU A 28 -9.94 -4.93 5.03
N ALA A 29 -9.37 -4.65 3.85
CA ALA A 29 -9.66 -3.44 3.07
C ALA A 29 -10.94 -3.53 2.21
N GLN A 30 -11.65 -4.66 2.28
CA GLN A 30 -12.87 -4.94 1.51
C GLN A 30 -12.72 -4.74 -0.01
N ILE A 31 -11.60 -5.21 -0.57
CA ILE A 31 -11.30 -5.16 -2.01
C ILE A 31 -10.88 -6.52 -2.55
N ASP A 32 -10.80 -6.66 -3.86
CA ASP A 32 -10.38 -7.90 -4.50
C ASP A 32 -8.86 -8.16 -4.33
N ARG A 33 -8.49 -9.40 -3.99
CA ARG A 33 -7.09 -9.82 -3.84
C ARG A 33 -6.25 -9.59 -5.10
N THR A 34 -6.82 -9.81 -6.28
CA THR A 34 -6.13 -9.54 -7.56
C THR A 34 -5.91 -8.04 -7.76
N TYR A 35 -6.80 -7.20 -7.22
CA TYR A 35 -6.60 -5.75 -7.21
C TYR A 35 -5.44 -5.36 -6.30
N VAL A 36 -5.36 -5.90 -5.07
CA VAL A 36 -4.16 -5.73 -4.20
C VAL A 36 -2.88 -6.13 -4.92
N SER A 37 -2.88 -7.29 -5.58
CA SER A 37 -1.73 -7.77 -6.36
C SER A 37 -1.36 -6.85 -7.53
N ALA A 38 -2.35 -6.24 -8.20
CA ALA A 38 -2.12 -5.28 -9.27
C ALA A 38 -1.59 -3.94 -8.75
N LEU A 39 -2.09 -3.48 -7.59
CA LEU A 39 -1.63 -2.27 -6.90
C LEU A 39 -0.17 -2.41 -6.45
N GLU A 40 0.21 -3.52 -5.81
CA GLU A 40 1.61 -3.77 -5.41
C GLU A 40 2.59 -3.90 -6.58
N ARG A 41 2.09 -4.18 -7.79
CA ARG A 41 2.88 -4.20 -9.03
C ARG A 41 2.85 -2.86 -9.78
N GLY A 42 2.09 -1.87 -9.30
CA GLY A 42 1.93 -0.57 -9.97
C GLY A 42 1.19 -0.64 -11.30
N VAL A 43 0.38 -1.68 -11.53
CA VAL A 43 -0.40 -1.85 -12.78
C VAL A 43 -1.56 -0.86 -12.83
N TYR A 44 -2.23 -0.64 -11.70
CA TYR A 44 -3.35 0.29 -11.56
C TYR A 44 -3.03 1.45 -10.64
N SER A 45 -3.75 2.56 -10.84
CA SER A 45 -3.84 3.65 -9.86
C SER A 45 -4.94 3.30 -8.85
N ALA A 46 -4.68 3.51 -7.57
CA ALA A 46 -5.68 3.45 -6.51
C ALA A 46 -6.54 4.73 -6.52
N SER A 47 -7.84 4.61 -6.23
CA SER A 47 -8.65 5.78 -5.87
C SER A 47 -8.28 6.28 -4.48
N LEU A 48 -8.68 7.50 -4.13
CA LEU A 48 -8.51 8.01 -2.76
C LEU A 48 -9.20 7.13 -1.72
N ASP A 49 -10.41 6.63 -2.04
CA ASP A 49 -11.14 5.70 -1.16
C ASP A 49 -10.39 4.38 -0.97
N THR A 50 -9.76 3.86 -2.04
CA THR A 50 -8.94 2.64 -1.95
C THR A 50 -7.72 2.88 -1.05
N ILE A 51 -7.09 4.05 -1.17
CA ILE A 51 -5.95 4.42 -0.32
C ILE A 51 -6.39 4.51 1.15
N ALA A 52 -7.55 5.11 1.43
CA ALA A 52 -8.11 5.18 2.79
C ALA A 52 -8.39 3.78 3.35
N ASN A 53 -9.12 2.93 2.62
CA ASN A 53 -9.43 1.56 3.06
C ASN A 53 -8.17 0.72 3.33
N LEU A 54 -7.16 0.84 2.45
CA LEU A 54 -5.88 0.15 2.63
C LEU A 54 -5.12 0.68 3.84
N ALA A 55 -5.14 2.00 4.07
CA ALA A 55 -4.49 2.62 5.21
C ALA A 55 -5.15 2.18 6.53
N ASP A 56 -6.49 2.13 6.58
CA ASP A 56 -7.26 1.66 7.72
C ASP A 56 -6.95 0.18 8.03
N ALA A 57 -6.97 -0.70 7.02
CA ALA A 57 -6.60 -2.10 7.16
C ALA A 57 -5.14 -2.27 7.64
N LEU A 58 -4.23 -1.44 7.12
CA LEU A 58 -2.84 -1.40 7.54
C LEU A 58 -2.61 -0.64 8.83
N GLY A 59 -3.65 -0.06 9.46
CA GLY A 59 -3.59 0.80 10.65
C GLY A 59 -2.52 1.90 10.59
N VAL A 60 -2.41 2.60 9.46
CA VAL A 60 -1.48 3.71 9.21
C VAL A 60 -2.26 4.90 8.67
N GLU A 61 -1.63 6.06 8.62
CA GLU A 61 -2.22 7.22 7.96
C GLU A 61 -2.12 7.10 6.42
N PRO A 62 -3.14 7.54 5.64
CA PRO A 62 -3.14 7.43 4.18
C PRO A 62 -1.90 8.04 3.49
N TYR A 63 -1.35 9.11 4.04
CA TYR A 63 -0.16 9.76 3.47
C TYR A 63 1.09 8.88 3.55
N GLU A 64 1.16 7.93 4.49
CA GLU A 64 2.30 7.02 4.64
C GLU A 64 2.46 6.09 3.44
N LEU A 65 1.36 5.82 2.71
CA LEU A 65 1.39 5.10 1.45
C LEU A 65 2.03 5.93 0.32
N LEU A 66 2.09 7.26 0.44
CA LEU A 66 2.51 8.18 -0.62
C LEU A 66 3.88 8.84 -0.37
N ILE A 67 4.46 8.67 0.81
CA ILE A 67 5.79 9.21 1.14
C ILE A 67 6.87 8.40 0.41
N LYS A 68 7.68 9.09 -0.40
CA LYS A 68 8.92 8.51 -0.92
C LYS A 68 9.92 8.42 0.23
N GLU A 69 10.39 7.22 0.57
CA GLU A 69 11.54 7.08 1.47
C GLU A 69 12.74 7.80 0.84
N ASN A 70 13.16 8.91 1.44
CA ASN A 70 14.44 9.51 1.12
C ASN A 70 15.52 8.58 1.67
N ALA A 71 16.51 8.25 0.85
CA ALA A 71 17.62 7.33 1.17
C ALA A 71 18.54 7.80 2.33
N SER A 72 18.11 8.76 3.14
CA SER A 72 18.91 9.50 4.12
C SER A 72 18.40 9.37 5.56
N ARG A 73 17.73 8.26 5.92
CA ARG A 73 17.47 7.91 7.35
C ARG A 73 18.40 6.81 7.85
N ARG A 74 19.67 6.86 7.43
CA ARG A 74 20.78 6.14 8.07
C ARG A 74 21.71 7.18 8.67
N ASP A 75 21.31 7.76 9.79
CA ASP A 75 22.20 8.41 10.75
C ASP A 75 21.97 7.74 12.12
#